data_AF-A0A919HKU5-F1
#
_entry.id   AF-A0A919HKU5-F1
#
_cell.length_a   1.000
_cell.length_b   1.000
_cell.length_c   1.000
_cell.angle_alpha   90.00
_cell.angle_beta   90.00
_cell.angle_gamma   90.00
#
_symmetry.space_group_name_H-M   'P 1'
#
loop_
_entity.id
_entity.type
_entity.pdbx_description
1 polymer ?
#
loop_
_entity_poly.entity_id
_entity_poly.type
_entity_poly.pdbx_seq_one_letter_code
_entity_poly.pdbx_strand_id
1 'polypeptide(L)'
;MTMRRVKLLYTALMLLASHGALAVSYPLPPEGSRLVGSAFTIAVPDNNTQPLESFAAQYGQGLSNMLEANPGVDVYLPRSGSTLTIPQQLILPDTVREGIVINVAEMRLYYYPPLGNSVEVLPIGIGQAGRETPRNWVTAVERKQEGPHGCQPPIPAASMRREAKRCRRWCPGPDNPMGLYAIYIGRLYAIHGTNANFGIGLRVSQGCIRLRNDDIKFLFDNVPVGTRVQLIDQPVKYSVEPDGSHWLEVHEPLSRNRAEFESDRKVPLPMTSALRDTGGPG
;
A
#
# COMPACT_ATOMS: atom_id res chain seq x y z
N MET A 1 -29.49 -23.91 -60.12
CA MET A 1 -29.55 -23.42 -58.72
C MET A 1 -28.21 -23.68 -58.04
N THR A 2 -27.33 -22.69 -58.05
CA THR A 2 -25.97 -22.75 -57.50
C THR A 2 -26.00 -22.36 -56.02
N MET A 3 -25.72 -23.31 -55.12
CA MET A 3 -25.67 -23.09 -53.67
C MET A 3 -24.42 -22.26 -53.30
N ARG A 4 -24.66 -21.09 -52.71
CA ARG A 4 -23.63 -20.17 -52.18
C ARG A 4 -23.14 -20.71 -50.83
N ARG A 5 -21.86 -21.10 -50.76
CA ARG A 5 -21.18 -21.49 -49.50
C ARG A 5 -20.93 -20.25 -48.65
N VAL A 6 -21.57 -20.17 -47.48
CA VAL A 6 -21.27 -19.15 -46.46
C VAL A 6 -20.09 -19.66 -45.63
N LYS A 7 -18.96 -18.97 -45.68
CA LYS A 7 -17.84 -19.19 -44.75
C LYS A 7 -18.12 -18.37 -43.49
N LEU A 8 -18.46 -19.03 -42.38
CA LEU A 8 -18.42 -18.40 -41.06
C LEU A 8 -16.94 -18.27 -40.63
N LEU A 9 -16.44 -17.04 -40.59
CA LEU A 9 -15.20 -16.70 -39.91
C LEU A 9 -15.50 -16.62 -38.40
N TYR A 10 -15.03 -17.58 -37.61
CA TYR A 10 -14.98 -17.45 -36.16
C TYR A 10 -13.75 -16.62 -35.78
N THR A 11 -13.95 -15.34 -35.50
CA THR A 11 -12.95 -14.52 -34.78
C THR A 11 -13.01 -14.88 -33.30
N ALA A 12 -12.03 -15.65 -32.82
CA ALA A 12 -11.81 -15.86 -31.39
C ALA A 12 -11.26 -14.58 -30.78
N LEU A 13 -12.08 -13.87 -30.02
CA LEU A 13 -11.67 -12.69 -29.26
C LEU A 13 -10.99 -13.18 -27.97
N MET A 14 -9.66 -13.19 -27.95
CA MET A 14 -8.92 -13.39 -26.70
C MET A 14 -9.13 -12.16 -25.81
N LEU A 15 -9.96 -12.31 -24.77
CA LEU A 15 -10.07 -11.35 -23.68
C LEU A 15 -8.77 -11.39 -22.87
N LEU A 16 -7.87 -10.44 -23.14
CA LEU A 16 -6.82 -10.05 -22.19
C LEU A 16 -7.53 -9.39 -21.00
N ALA A 17 -7.83 -10.18 -19.97
CA ALA A 17 -8.27 -9.65 -18.69
C ALA A 17 -7.08 -8.94 -18.03
N SER A 18 -7.01 -7.61 -18.20
CA SER A 18 -6.18 -6.76 -17.34
C SER A 18 -6.76 -6.84 -15.93
N HIS A 19 -6.13 -7.64 -15.07
CA HIS A 19 -6.46 -7.70 -13.65
C HIS A 19 -5.90 -6.44 -13.00
N GLY A 20 -6.66 -5.34 -13.08
CA GLY A 20 -6.37 -4.12 -12.33
C GLY A 20 -6.53 -4.38 -10.85
N ALA A 21 -5.55 -3.94 -10.06
CA ALA A 21 -5.64 -3.96 -8.61
C ALA A 21 -6.49 -2.76 -8.19
N LEU A 22 -7.70 -3.00 -7.69
CA LEU A 22 -8.52 -1.95 -7.11
C LEU A 22 -8.26 -1.87 -5.60
N ALA A 23 -8.45 -0.68 -5.03
CA ALA A 23 -8.50 -0.48 -3.60
C ALA A 23 -9.45 -1.49 -2.93
N VAL A 24 -9.10 -1.97 -1.74
CA VAL A 24 -10.01 -2.81 -0.97
C VAL A 24 -10.91 -1.89 -0.14
N SER A 25 -12.18 -1.83 -0.52
CA SER A 25 -13.20 -1.03 0.15
C SER A 25 -13.86 -1.83 1.27
N TYR A 26 -13.91 -1.24 2.48
CA TYR A 26 -14.61 -1.82 3.62
C TYR A 26 -15.70 -0.86 4.09
N PRO A 27 -16.91 -1.35 4.41
CA PRO A 27 -17.84 -0.58 5.22
C PRO A 27 -17.19 -0.20 6.55
N LEU A 28 -17.43 1.03 7.01
CA LEU A 28 -16.98 1.41 8.34
C LEU A 28 -17.68 0.53 9.37
N PRO A 29 -16.93 -0.03 10.34
CA PRO A 29 -17.52 -0.85 11.37
C PRO A 29 -18.36 0.02 12.31
N PRO A 30 -19.31 -0.58 13.06
CA PRO A 30 -20.12 0.12 14.06
C PRO A 30 -19.27 0.92 15.05
N GLU A 31 -19.89 1.89 15.71
CA GLU A 31 -19.23 2.66 16.76
C GLU A 31 -18.62 1.73 17.83
N GLY A 32 -17.38 2.02 18.24
CA GLY A 32 -16.62 1.18 19.16
C GLY A 32 -15.88 -0.01 18.52
N SER A 33 -16.26 -0.45 17.33
CA SER A 33 -15.55 -1.51 16.58
C SER A 33 -14.47 -0.92 15.67
N ARG A 34 -13.33 -1.61 15.54
CA ARG A 34 -12.26 -1.25 14.58
C ARG A 34 -11.87 -2.39 13.66
N LEU A 35 -12.37 -3.59 13.89
CA LEU A 35 -12.12 -4.75 13.05
C LEU A 35 -12.93 -4.65 11.74
N VAL A 36 -12.26 -4.79 10.60
CA VAL A 36 -12.90 -4.81 9.27
C VAL A 36 -12.37 -5.95 8.42
N GLY A 37 -13.16 -6.37 7.45
CA GLY A 37 -12.77 -7.39 6.48
C GLY A 37 -12.71 -8.80 7.05
N SER A 38 -12.21 -9.71 6.23
CA SER A 38 -11.97 -11.11 6.58
C SER A 38 -10.70 -11.61 5.90
N ALA A 39 -9.98 -12.50 6.59
CA ALA A 39 -8.88 -13.23 5.98
C ALA A 39 -9.46 -14.47 5.28
N PHE A 40 -8.89 -14.81 4.13
CA PHE A 40 -9.25 -16.03 3.41
C PHE A 40 -8.02 -16.63 2.77
N THR A 41 -8.14 -17.88 2.34
CA THR A 41 -7.06 -18.62 1.70
C THR A 41 -7.37 -18.87 0.24
N ILE A 42 -6.35 -18.85 -0.60
CA ILE A 42 -6.42 -19.25 -2.01
C ILE A 42 -5.45 -20.40 -2.26
N ALA A 43 -5.74 -21.20 -3.30
CA ALA A 43 -4.76 -22.15 -3.83
C ALA A 43 -3.91 -21.46 -4.91
N VAL A 44 -2.60 -21.66 -4.86
CA VAL A 44 -1.70 -21.30 -5.96
C VAL A 44 -2.02 -22.24 -7.13
N PRO A 45 -2.33 -21.73 -8.34
CA PRO A 45 -2.68 -22.56 -9.48
C PRO A 45 -1.62 -23.62 -9.81
N ASP A 46 -2.04 -24.75 -10.35
CA ASP A 46 -1.12 -25.72 -10.93
C ASP A 46 -0.31 -25.09 -12.06
N ASN A 47 0.97 -25.43 -12.16
CA ASN A 47 1.93 -24.83 -13.11
C ASN A 47 2.04 -23.29 -12.98
N ASN A 48 2.00 -22.77 -11.75
CA ASN A 48 2.22 -21.35 -11.50
C ASN A 48 3.53 -20.87 -12.11
N THR A 49 3.47 -19.72 -12.79
CA THR A 49 4.62 -18.98 -13.35
C THR A 49 4.69 -17.55 -12.82
N GLN A 50 3.79 -17.17 -11.92
CA GLN A 50 3.66 -15.82 -11.38
C GLN A 50 4.41 -15.68 -10.05
N PRO A 51 5.11 -14.55 -9.82
CA PRO A 51 5.72 -14.24 -8.53
C PRO A 51 4.67 -13.86 -7.48
N LEU A 52 5.08 -13.82 -6.21
CA LEU A 52 4.20 -13.42 -5.10
C LEU A 52 3.60 -12.03 -5.28
N GLU A 53 4.35 -11.10 -5.88
CA GLU A 53 3.87 -9.74 -6.20
C GLU A 53 2.62 -9.76 -7.09
N SER A 54 2.49 -10.72 -8.02
CA SER A 54 1.29 -10.82 -8.87
C SER A 54 0.05 -11.13 -8.03
N PHE A 55 0.16 -12.03 -7.05
CA PHE A 55 -0.92 -12.33 -6.11
C PHE A 55 -1.17 -11.14 -5.19
N ALA A 56 -0.11 -10.50 -4.67
CA ALA A 56 -0.25 -9.31 -3.83
C ALA A 56 -1.03 -8.20 -4.57
N ALA A 57 -0.68 -7.92 -5.83
CA ALA A 57 -1.39 -6.97 -6.66
C ALA A 57 -2.85 -7.37 -6.90
N GLN A 58 -3.09 -8.62 -7.29
CA GLN A 58 -4.44 -9.14 -7.56
C GLN A 58 -5.41 -8.94 -6.38
N TYR A 59 -4.92 -9.08 -5.14
CA TYR A 59 -5.74 -9.00 -3.93
C TYR A 59 -5.59 -7.68 -3.15
N GLY A 60 -5.00 -6.65 -3.76
CA GLY A 60 -4.87 -5.33 -3.14
C GLY A 60 -3.96 -5.33 -1.90
N GLN A 61 -2.97 -6.21 -1.84
CA GLN A 61 -2.03 -6.35 -0.73
C GLN A 61 -0.64 -5.80 -1.07
N GLY A 62 0.12 -5.41 -0.04
CA GLY A 62 1.54 -5.13 -0.15
C GLY A 62 2.36 -6.43 -0.06
N LEU A 63 3.54 -6.45 -0.68
CA LEU A 63 4.39 -7.65 -0.65
C LEU A 63 4.81 -8.04 0.77
N SER A 64 5.13 -7.08 1.64
CA SER A 64 5.43 -7.36 3.06
C SER A 64 4.25 -8.01 3.78
N ASN A 65 3.01 -7.55 3.54
CA ASN A 65 1.83 -8.11 4.20
C ASN A 65 1.61 -9.57 3.77
N MET A 66 1.85 -9.88 2.49
CA MET A 66 1.80 -11.26 2.00
C MET A 66 2.88 -12.14 2.63
N LEU A 67 4.10 -11.62 2.79
CA LEU A 67 5.20 -12.32 3.45
C LEU A 67 4.93 -12.60 4.94
N GLU A 68 4.41 -11.60 5.66
CA GLU A 68 4.03 -11.72 7.07
C GLU A 68 2.94 -12.78 7.27
N ALA A 69 1.93 -12.82 6.39
CA ALA A 69 0.83 -13.77 6.45
C ALA A 69 1.18 -15.20 5.96
N ASN A 70 2.28 -15.36 5.22
CA ASN A 70 2.66 -16.63 4.59
C ASN A 70 4.13 -17.00 4.89
N PRO A 71 4.44 -17.46 6.11
CA PRO A 71 5.81 -17.82 6.48
C PRO A 71 6.42 -18.87 5.54
N GLY A 72 7.61 -18.58 5.01
CA GLY A 72 8.35 -19.50 4.14
C GLY A 72 7.87 -19.55 2.69
N VAL A 73 6.94 -18.68 2.28
CA VAL A 73 6.54 -18.55 0.87
C VAL A 73 7.73 -18.12 0.01
N ASP A 74 7.86 -18.71 -1.18
CA ASP A 74 8.81 -18.27 -2.19
C ASP A 74 8.29 -17.00 -2.87
N VAL A 75 9.03 -15.91 -2.76
CA VAL A 75 8.67 -14.61 -3.35
C VAL A 75 8.72 -14.64 -4.88
N TYR A 76 9.67 -15.39 -5.44
CA TYR A 76 9.91 -15.46 -6.88
C TYR A 76 8.92 -16.39 -7.56
N LEU A 77 8.59 -17.51 -6.91
CA LEU A 77 7.67 -18.49 -7.48
C LEU A 77 6.94 -19.27 -6.37
N PRO A 78 5.81 -18.75 -5.85
CA PRO A 78 4.95 -19.49 -4.93
C PRO A 78 4.65 -20.89 -5.47
N ARG A 79 4.83 -21.91 -4.62
CA ARG A 79 4.76 -23.31 -5.01
C ARG A 79 3.35 -23.64 -5.53
N SER A 80 3.25 -24.20 -6.73
CA SER A 80 2.00 -24.71 -7.30
C SER A 80 1.27 -25.65 -6.33
N GLY A 81 -0.04 -25.50 -6.21
CA GLY A 81 -0.89 -26.29 -5.31
C GLY A 81 -0.75 -25.95 -3.83
N SER A 82 0.15 -25.05 -3.44
CA SER A 82 0.22 -24.55 -2.06
C SER A 82 -0.91 -23.57 -1.76
N THR A 83 -1.11 -23.26 -0.48
CA THR A 83 -2.12 -22.31 -0.02
C THR A 83 -1.48 -20.98 0.33
N LEU A 84 -2.09 -19.87 -0.09
CA LEU A 84 -1.74 -18.53 0.35
C LEU A 84 -2.88 -17.92 1.17
N THR A 85 -2.54 -17.40 2.34
CA THR A 85 -3.40 -16.53 3.16
C THR A 85 -3.39 -15.12 2.59
N ILE A 86 -4.58 -14.56 2.36
CA ILE A 86 -4.79 -13.17 1.94
C ILE A 86 -5.23 -12.37 3.18
N PRO A 87 -4.38 -11.49 3.73
CA PRO A 87 -4.64 -10.78 4.98
C PRO A 87 -5.52 -9.53 4.79
N GLN A 88 -6.76 -9.73 4.36
CA GLN A 88 -7.76 -8.66 4.18
C GLN A 88 -8.57 -8.33 5.44
N GLN A 89 -8.40 -9.08 6.54
CA GLN A 89 -8.88 -8.66 7.85
C GLN A 89 -7.84 -7.78 8.52
N LEU A 90 -8.28 -6.65 9.08
CA LEU A 90 -7.39 -5.72 9.77
C LEU A 90 -8.15 -4.91 10.83
N ILE A 91 -7.38 -4.34 11.76
CA ILE A 91 -7.84 -3.36 12.74
C ILE A 91 -7.54 -1.97 12.17
N LEU A 92 -8.56 -1.12 12.02
CA LEU A 92 -8.37 0.27 11.60
C LEU A 92 -7.47 1.01 12.60
N PRO A 93 -6.51 1.85 12.19
CA PRO A 93 -5.66 2.59 13.11
C PRO A 93 -6.46 3.45 14.10
N ASP A 94 -5.93 3.63 15.31
CA ASP A 94 -6.57 4.43 16.36
C ASP A 94 -6.34 5.92 16.07
N THR A 95 -7.09 6.43 15.10
CA THR A 95 -6.98 7.78 14.55
C THR A 95 -8.35 8.28 14.16
N VAL A 96 -8.45 9.57 13.85
CA VAL A 96 -9.66 10.12 13.25
C VAL A 96 -9.95 9.43 11.90
N ARG A 97 -11.20 9.02 11.69
CA ARG A 97 -11.68 8.42 10.43
C ARG A 97 -11.99 9.51 9.40
N GLU A 98 -10.98 10.31 9.06
CA GLU A 98 -11.11 11.50 8.22
C GLU A 98 -9.94 11.65 7.25
N GLY A 99 -10.24 11.84 5.97
CA GLY A 99 -9.24 12.09 4.94
C GLY A 99 -8.31 10.89 4.76
N ILE A 100 -7.02 11.13 4.72
CA ILE A 100 -6.00 10.09 4.51
C ILE A 100 -5.24 9.83 5.82
N VAL A 101 -5.14 8.57 6.20
CA VAL A 101 -4.23 8.09 7.24
C VAL A 101 -3.25 7.11 6.60
N ILE A 102 -1.95 7.31 6.79
CA ILE A 102 -0.90 6.45 6.26
C ILE A 102 -0.18 5.82 7.45
N ASN A 103 -0.31 4.50 7.61
CA ASN A 103 0.49 3.77 8.58
C ASN A 103 1.70 3.16 7.87
N VAL A 104 2.87 3.77 8.09
CA VAL A 104 4.11 3.34 7.43
C VAL A 104 4.58 1.98 7.94
N ALA A 105 4.17 1.58 9.15
CA ALA A 105 4.58 0.31 9.76
C ALA A 105 4.00 -0.91 9.06
N GLU A 106 2.77 -0.81 8.57
CA GLU A 106 2.05 -1.90 7.91
C GLU A 106 1.91 -1.72 6.40
N MET A 107 2.57 -0.69 5.83
CA MET A 107 2.54 -0.38 4.40
C MET A 107 1.13 -0.17 3.85
N ARG A 108 0.25 0.51 4.60
CA ARG A 108 -1.12 0.82 4.17
C ARG A 108 -1.46 2.31 4.24
N LEU A 109 -2.25 2.74 3.26
CA LEU A 109 -2.96 4.01 3.23
C LEU A 109 -4.46 3.73 3.41
N TYR A 110 -5.08 4.44 4.34
CA TYR A 110 -6.50 4.44 4.62
C TYR A 110 -7.08 5.76 4.11
N TYR A 111 -8.03 5.71 3.20
CA TYR A 111 -8.78 6.87 2.76
C TYR A 111 -10.22 6.76 3.26
N TYR A 112 -10.66 7.77 3.99
CA TYR A 112 -12.02 7.94 4.49
C TYR A 112 -12.70 9.04 3.64
N PRO A 113 -13.52 8.66 2.64
CA PRO A 113 -14.18 9.63 1.77
C PRO A 113 -15.09 10.57 2.56
N PRO A 114 -15.17 11.86 2.20
CA PRO A 114 -16.11 12.79 2.81
C PRO A 114 -17.54 12.28 2.70
N LEU A 115 -18.30 12.31 3.80
CA LEU A 115 -19.69 11.85 3.88
C LEU A 115 -19.89 10.36 3.55
N GLY A 116 -18.80 9.59 3.39
CA GLY A 116 -18.83 8.16 3.14
C GLY A 116 -18.96 7.36 4.43
N ASN A 117 -19.49 6.14 4.31
CA ASN A 117 -19.49 5.13 5.37
C ASN A 117 -18.57 3.96 5.01
N SER A 118 -17.50 4.24 4.28
CA SER A 118 -16.47 3.26 3.89
C SER A 118 -15.07 3.76 4.21
N VAL A 119 -14.12 2.83 4.21
CA VAL A 119 -12.70 3.09 4.22
C VAL A 119 -12.05 2.31 3.09
N GLU A 120 -11.29 3.02 2.27
CA GLU A 120 -10.52 2.46 1.16
C GLU A 120 -9.11 2.20 1.66
N VAL A 121 -8.67 0.95 1.63
CA VAL A 121 -7.33 0.56 2.09
C VAL A 121 -6.49 0.20 0.88
N LEU A 122 -5.38 0.93 0.70
CA LEU A 122 -4.46 0.75 -0.41
C LEU A 122 -3.08 0.39 0.11
N PRO A 123 -2.41 -0.61 -0.47
CA PRO A 123 -1.05 -0.93 -0.11
C PRO A 123 -0.09 0.11 -0.68
N ILE A 124 0.96 0.45 0.07
CA ILE A 124 1.92 1.48 -0.31
C ILE A 124 3.37 1.00 -0.28
N GLY A 125 4.22 1.62 -1.09
CA GLY A 125 5.67 1.55 -0.94
C GLY A 125 6.19 2.83 -0.29
N ILE A 126 7.22 2.73 0.55
CA ILE A 126 7.77 3.88 1.30
C ILE A 126 9.27 4.05 1.07
N GLY A 127 9.82 5.11 1.68
CA GLY A 127 11.24 5.44 1.64
C GLY A 127 12.16 4.37 2.25
N GLN A 128 13.31 4.15 1.61
CA GLN A 128 14.40 3.36 2.19
C GLN A 128 14.91 3.96 3.51
N ALA A 129 15.51 3.14 4.37
CA ALA A 129 16.21 3.62 5.56
C ALA A 129 17.30 4.65 5.15
N GLY A 130 17.32 5.80 5.84
CA GLY A 130 18.16 6.95 5.48
C GLY A 130 17.53 7.93 4.48
N ARG A 131 16.37 7.60 3.90
CA ARG A 131 15.54 8.46 3.04
C ARG A 131 14.07 8.27 3.41
N GLU A 132 13.81 8.40 4.70
CA GLU A 132 12.57 7.91 5.30
C GLU A 132 11.37 8.77 4.91
N THR A 133 10.25 8.09 4.71
CA THR A 133 8.95 8.74 4.73
C THR A 133 8.71 9.29 6.15
N PRO A 134 8.18 10.52 6.31
CA PRO A 134 7.96 11.10 7.63
C PRO A 134 7.09 10.20 8.50
N ARG A 135 7.39 10.20 9.80
CA ARG A 135 6.61 9.53 10.84
C ARG A 135 5.91 10.59 11.68
N ASN A 136 4.70 10.33 12.15
CA ASN A 136 3.95 11.22 13.05
C ASN A 136 3.82 12.66 12.52
N TRP A 137 3.33 12.81 11.29
CA TRP A 137 3.18 14.11 10.63
C TRP A 137 1.76 14.30 10.11
N VAL A 138 1.13 15.43 10.47
CA VAL A 138 -0.17 15.85 9.95
C VAL A 138 0.03 16.98 8.94
N THR A 139 -0.63 16.86 7.80
CA THR A 139 -0.58 17.80 6.67
C THR A 139 -1.90 17.73 5.89
N ALA A 140 -1.95 18.31 4.69
CA ALA A 140 -3.06 18.22 3.78
C ALA A 140 -2.58 18.06 2.33
N VAL A 141 -3.48 17.64 1.44
CA VAL A 141 -3.25 17.66 0.00
C VAL A 141 -3.12 19.12 -0.45
N GLU A 142 -1.93 19.54 -0.87
CA GLU A 142 -1.66 20.90 -1.34
C GLU A 142 -2.08 21.09 -2.81
N ARG A 143 -1.79 20.08 -3.64
CA ARG A 143 -2.13 20.09 -5.07
C ARG A 143 -2.06 18.68 -5.66
N LYS A 144 -2.68 18.51 -6.83
CA LYS A 144 -2.61 17.29 -7.64
C LYS A 144 -2.05 17.62 -9.02
N GLN A 145 -1.34 16.66 -9.62
CA GLN A 145 -0.80 16.79 -10.98
C GLN A 145 -0.92 15.47 -11.75
N GLU A 146 -1.59 15.53 -12.89
CA GLU A 146 -1.49 14.51 -13.93
C GLU A 146 -0.19 14.73 -14.70
N GLY A 147 0.48 13.64 -15.07
CA GLY A 147 1.79 13.69 -15.72
C GLY A 147 2.80 14.50 -14.90
N PRO A 148 3.16 14.07 -13.67
CA PRO A 148 4.14 14.79 -12.87
C PRO A 148 5.49 14.82 -13.59
N HIS A 149 6.18 15.95 -13.55
CA HIS A 149 7.60 15.96 -13.91
C HIS A 149 8.38 15.20 -12.82
N GLY A 150 9.01 14.10 -13.19
CA GLY A 150 9.81 13.32 -12.26
C GLY A 150 11.06 14.09 -11.89
N CYS A 151 11.35 14.17 -10.60
CA CYS A 151 12.59 14.75 -10.11
C CYS A 151 13.16 13.82 -9.04
N GLN A 152 14.19 13.06 -9.42
CA GLN A 152 14.99 12.26 -8.49
C GLN A 152 16.24 13.07 -8.12
N PRO A 153 16.30 13.63 -6.91
CA PRO A 153 17.51 14.23 -6.39
C PRO A 153 18.52 13.12 -6.06
N PRO A 154 19.83 13.40 -6.15
CA PRO A 154 20.86 12.47 -5.70
C PRO A 154 20.86 12.26 -4.17
N ILE A 155 20.17 13.12 -3.40
CA ILE A 155 20.23 13.24 -1.94
C ILE A 155 18.85 13.10 -1.24
N PRO A 156 18.80 12.85 0.09
CA PRO A 156 17.56 12.70 0.86
C PRO A 156 16.60 13.90 0.79
N ALA A 157 15.31 13.63 1.02
CA ALA A 157 14.22 14.63 0.95
C ALA A 157 14.46 15.89 1.80
N ALA A 158 14.97 15.73 3.02
CA ALA A 158 15.28 16.84 3.93
C ALA A 158 16.34 17.81 3.38
N SER A 159 17.28 17.30 2.56
CA SER A 159 18.34 18.09 1.92
C SER A 159 17.95 18.65 0.54
N MET A 160 16.78 18.28 -0.01
CA MET A 160 16.32 18.66 -1.36
C MET A 160 16.16 20.17 -1.56
N ARG A 161 15.78 20.94 -0.52
CA ARG A 161 15.60 22.40 -0.65
C ARG A 161 16.87 23.11 -1.16
N ARG A 162 18.04 22.54 -0.87
CA ARG A 162 19.34 23.12 -1.24
C ARG A 162 19.86 22.66 -2.62
N GLU A 163 19.42 21.50 -3.12
CA GLU A 163 19.96 20.90 -4.37
C GLU A 163 18.92 20.67 -5.47
N ALA A 164 17.73 21.28 -5.40
CA ALA A 164 16.70 21.17 -6.45
C ALA A 164 17.22 21.46 -7.88
N LYS A 165 18.34 22.19 -8.02
CA LYS A 165 19.02 22.48 -9.30
C LYS A 165 19.77 21.28 -9.91
N ARG A 166 20.15 20.25 -9.15
CA ARG A 166 20.90 19.06 -9.64
C ARG A 166 20.02 17.85 -9.97
N CYS A 167 18.71 18.02 -9.95
CA CYS A 167 17.78 16.94 -10.14
C CYS A 167 17.74 16.48 -11.61
N ARG A 168 17.90 15.17 -11.87
CA ARG A 168 17.54 14.60 -13.18
C ARG A 168 16.03 14.78 -13.34
N ARG A 169 15.62 15.49 -14.39
CA ARG A 169 14.21 15.70 -14.71
C ARG A 169 13.75 14.62 -15.68
N TRP A 170 12.67 13.94 -15.32
CA TRP A 170 11.93 13.10 -16.24
C TRP A 170 10.73 13.88 -16.74
N CYS A 171 10.51 13.84 -18.05
CA CYS A 171 9.26 14.29 -18.63
C CYS A 171 8.11 13.37 -18.18
N PRO A 172 6.87 13.86 -18.23
CA PRO A 172 5.70 13.01 -18.07
C PRO A 172 5.74 11.86 -19.09
N GLY A 173 5.40 10.65 -18.66
CA GLY A 173 5.38 9.47 -19.54
C GLY A 173 5.68 8.15 -18.82
N PRO A 174 5.70 7.04 -19.58
CA PRO A 174 5.87 5.68 -19.02
C PRO A 174 7.18 5.48 -18.24
N ASP A 175 8.25 6.17 -18.62
CA ASP A 175 9.57 6.04 -17.98
C ASP A 175 9.73 6.89 -16.72
N ASN A 176 8.68 7.63 -16.33
CA ASN A 176 8.73 8.50 -15.17
C ASN A 176 8.57 7.68 -13.88
N PRO A 177 9.55 7.73 -12.95
CA PRO A 177 9.48 6.97 -11.70
C PRO A 177 8.33 7.39 -10.78
N MET A 178 7.76 8.59 -10.99
CA MET A 178 6.57 9.06 -10.28
C MET A 178 5.25 8.51 -10.83
N GLY A 179 5.30 7.77 -11.94
CA GLY A 179 4.11 7.29 -12.64
C GLY A 179 3.32 8.43 -13.28
N LEU A 180 2.03 8.17 -13.51
CA LEU A 180 1.15 9.07 -14.27
C LEU A 180 0.45 10.14 -13.41
N TYR A 181 0.38 9.94 -12.09
CA TYR A 181 -0.38 10.80 -11.18
C TYR A 181 0.41 11.05 -9.90
N ALA A 182 0.33 12.28 -9.39
CA ALA A 182 0.91 12.67 -8.11
C ALA A 182 -0.01 13.61 -7.31
N ILE A 183 -0.05 13.37 -6.00
CA ILE A 183 -0.74 14.17 -4.99
C ILE A 183 0.33 14.70 -4.05
N TYR A 184 0.51 16.02 -4.00
CA TYR A 184 1.54 16.66 -3.19
C TYR A 184 0.98 17.00 -1.83
N ILE A 185 1.74 16.68 -0.78
CA ILE A 185 1.30 16.78 0.63
C ILE A 185 2.19 17.72 1.45
N GLY A 186 2.99 18.55 0.77
CA GLY A 186 3.90 19.51 1.38
C GLY A 186 5.30 18.95 1.67
N ARG A 187 6.22 19.85 2.05
CA ARG A 187 7.63 19.55 2.37
C ARG A 187 8.35 18.69 1.31
N LEU A 188 7.95 18.82 0.04
CA LEU A 188 8.47 18.06 -1.12
C LEU A 188 8.07 16.57 -1.15
N TYR A 189 7.18 16.14 -0.25
CA TYR A 189 6.61 14.80 -0.29
C TYR A 189 5.39 14.73 -1.20
N ALA A 190 5.22 13.58 -1.83
CA ALA A 190 4.07 13.26 -2.66
C ALA A 190 3.64 11.81 -2.44
N ILE A 191 2.35 11.58 -2.66
CA ILE A 191 1.73 10.28 -2.88
C ILE A 191 1.62 10.14 -4.40
N HIS A 192 2.24 9.13 -5.00
CA HIS A 192 2.34 9.04 -6.46
C HIS A 192 2.36 7.60 -6.97
N GLY A 193 2.17 7.43 -8.28
CA GLY A 193 2.21 6.13 -8.93
C GLY A 193 3.63 5.62 -9.11
N THR A 194 3.81 4.61 -9.95
CA THR A 194 5.17 4.21 -10.33
C THR A 194 5.21 3.46 -11.65
N ASN A 195 6.35 3.51 -12.32
CA ASN A 195 6.60 2.72 -13.53
C ASN A 195 7.25 1.35 -13.25
N ALA A 196 7.56 1.04 -12.00
CA ALA A 196 8.09 -0.26 -11.63
C ALA A 196 6.97 -1.29 -11.47
N ASN A 197 7.27 -2.54 -11.79
CA ASN A 197 6.38 -3.70 -11.61
C ASN A 197 6.46 -4.32 -10.21
N PHE A 198 7.25 -3.74 -9.29
CA PHE A 198 7.34 -4.13 -7.88
C PHE A 198 7.67 -2.91 -7.02
N GLY A 199 7.54 -3.05 -5.69
CA GLY A 199 7.93 -2.03 -4.71
C GLY A 199 6.84 -1.60 -3.75
N ILE A 200 5.60 -2.06 -3.97
CA ILE A 200 4.48 -1.83 -3.06
C ILE A 200 4.52 -2.85 -1.94
N GLY A 201 4.35 -2.41 -0.70
CA GLY A 201 4.68 -3.21 0.50
C GLY A 201 6.18 -3.33 0.74
N LEU A 202 7.02 -2.45 0.17
CA LEU A 202 8.47 -2.46 0.37
C LEU A 202 9.02 -1.06 0.65
N ARG A 203 10.19 -1.03 1.29
CA ARG A 203 10.99 0.19 1.51
C ARG A 203 11.96 0.38 0.34
N VAL A 204 11.50 1.01 -0.73
CA VAL A 204 12.28 1.17 -1.98
C VAL A 204 12.31 2.59 -2.53
N SER A 205 11.51 3.50 -1.99
CA SER A 205 11.43 4.87 -2.48
C SER A 205 12.53 5.76 -1.91
N GLN A 206 12.62 6.98 -2.42
CA GLN A 206 13.54 8.02 -1.95
C GLN A 206 12.90 8.95 -0.89
N GLY A 207 11.77 8.53 -0.31
CA GLY A 207 11.03 9.25 0.75
C GLY A 207 9.54 9.44 0.47
N CYS A 208 9.14 9.41 -0.80
CA CYS A 208 7.74 9.54 -1.22
C CYS A 208 6.93 8.25 -1.01
N ILE A 209 5.60 8.39 -0.99
CA ILE A 209 4.66 7.26 -0.89
C ILE A 209 4.29 6.82 -2.31
N ARG A 210 4.52 5.53 -2.63
CA ARG A 210 4.24 4.94 -3.94
C ARG A 210 2.99 4.06 -3.86
N LEU A 211 2.17 4.09 -4.91
CA LEU A 211 1.04 3.19 -5.12
C LEU A 211 1.14 2.53 -6.50
N ARG A 212 0.37 1.45 -6.70
CA ARG A 212 0.15 0.88 -8.05
C ARG A 212 -0.65 1.86 -8.91
N ASN A 213 -0.68 1.61 -10.21
CA ASN A 213 -1.22 2.56 -11.19
C ASN A 213 -2.71 2.85 -10.98
N ASP A 214 -3.50 1.81 -10.77
CA ASP A 214 -4.95 1.95 -10.58
C ASP A 214 -5.26 2.57 -9.21
N ASP A 215 -4.52 2.18 -8.18
CA ASP A 215 -4.61 2.74 -6.83
C ASP A 215 -4.34 4.25 -6.79
N ILE A 216 -3.25 4.73 -7.43
CA ILE A 216 -2.98 6.17 -7.48
C ILE A 216 -4.02 6.90 -8.32
N LYS A 217 -4.51 6.29 -9.40
CA LYS A 217 -5.55 6.90 -10.24
C LYS A 217 -6.84 7.08 -9.44
N PHE A 218 -7.23 6.04 -8.70
CA PHE A 218 -8.37 6.10 -7.80
C PHE A 218 -8.24 7.25 -6.78
N LEU A 219 -7.10 7.35 -6.08
CA LEU A 219 -6.89 8.47 -5.15
C LEU A 219 -6.88 9.82 -5.86
N PHE A 220 -6.26 9.91 -7.03
CA PHE A 220 -6.18 11.16 -7.78
C PHE A 220 -7.57 11.69 -8.17
N ASP A 221 -8.47 10.81 -8.58
CA ASP A 221 -9.83 11.16 -8.97
C ASP A 221 -10.69 11.52 -7.75
N ASN A 222 -10.55 10.77 -6.65
CA ASN A 222 -11.51 10.80 -5.54
C ASN A 222 -11.09 11.66 -4.35
N VAL A 223 -9.81 12.03 -4.23
CA VAL A 223 -9.30 12.84 -3.11
C VAL A 223 -9.28 14.32 -3.48
N PRO A 224 -10.06 15.20 -2.82
CA PRO A 224 -10.00 16.64 -3.03
C PRO A 224 -8.68 17.28 -2.57
N VAL A 225 -8.34 18.43 -3.15
CA VAL A 225 -7.30 19.31 -2.59
C VAL A 225 -7.80 19.85 -1.24
N GLY A 226 -6.90 19.97 -0.26
CA GLY A 226 -7.24 20.34 1.12
C GLY A 226 -7.56 19.14 2.02
N THR A 227 -7.75 17.93 1.47
CA THR A 227 -7.98 16.71 2.27
C THR A 227 -6.87 16.52 3.28
N ARG A 228 -7.23 16.28 4.54
CA ARG A 228 -6.30 15.98 5.64
C ARG A 228 -5.48 14.73 5.34
N VAL A 229 -4.19 14.76 5.67
CA VAL A 229 -3.27 13.62 5.55
C VAL A 229 -2.51 13.46 6.87
N GLN A 230 -2.54 12.26 7.46
CA GLN A 230 -1.81 11.96 8.69
C GLN A 230 -0.94 10.72 8.50
N LEU A 231 0.35 10.86 8.77
CA LEU A 231 1.31 9.76 8.77
C LEU A 231 1.54 9.29 10.21
N ILE A 232 1.44 7.99 10.44
CA ILE A 232 1.65 7.32 11.74
C ILE A 232 2.60 6.13 11.57
N ASP A 233 3.20 5.67 12.68
CA ASP A 233 4.07 4.49 12.74
C ASP A 233 3.56 3.58 13.88
N GLN A 234 2.58 2.73 13.56
CA GLN A 234 1.91 1.82 14.50
C GLN A 234 2.05 0.36 14.02
N PRO A 235 3.16 -0.35 14.36
CA PRO A 235 3.33 -1.75 14.01
C PRO A 235 2.42 -2.69 14.81
N VAL A 236 1.91 -2.23 15.96
CA VAL A 236 0.98 -2.99 16.80
C VAL A 236 -0.31 -2.20 16.93
N LYS A 237 -1.42 -2.83 16.56
CA LYS A 237 -2.78 -2.31 16.76
C LYS A 237 -3.57 -3.31 17.60
N TYR A 238 -4.41 -2.78 18.47
CA TYR A 238 -5.26 -3.57 19.35
C TYR A 238 -6.67 -2.97 19.37
N SER A 239 -7.68 -3.82 19.53
CA SER A 239 -9.08 -3.42 19.64
C SER A 239 -9.84 -4.31 20.62
N VAL A 240 -10.70 -3.72 21.43
CA VAL A 240 -11.79 -4.41 22.15
C VAL A 240 -13.04 -4.15 21.36
N GLU A 241 -13.62 -5.21 20.79
CA GLU A 241 -14.82 -5.09 19.97
C GLU A 241 -16.08 -5.01 20.86
N PRO A 242 -17.22 -4.51 20.34
CA PRO A 242 -18.46 -4.36 21.12
C PRO A 242 -19.00 -5.65 21.75
N ASP A 243 -18.62 -6.82 21.21
CA ASP A 243 -18.95 -8.14 21.76
C ASP A 243 -18.03 -8.58 22.91
N GLY A 244 -17.05 -7.75 23.28
CA GLY A 244 -16.06 -8.03 24.30
C GLY A 244 -14.87 -8.86 23.80
N SER A 245 -14.74 -9.12 22.49
CA SER A 245 -13.58 -9.82 21.93
C SER A 245 -12.35 -8.92 21.85
N HIS A 246 -11.17 -9.50 22.09
CA HIS A 246 -9.88 -8.81 22.12
C HIS A 246 -9.08 -9.19 20.88
N TRP A 247 -8.76 -8.20 20.03
CA TRP A 247 -8.01 -8.41 18.79
C TRP A 247 -6.67 -7.69 18.82
N LEU A 248 -5.63 -8.36 18.35
CA LEU A 248 -4.28 -7.83 18.23
C LEU A 248 -3.76 -8.09 16.80
N GLU A 249 -3.28 -7.03 16.15
CA GLU A 249 -2.64 -7.08 14.84
C GLU A 249 -1.19 -6.59 14.99
N VAL A 250 -0.23 -7.40 14.55
CA VAL A 250 1.20 -7.14 14.71
C VAL A 250 1.90 -7.26 13.36
N HIS A 251 2.63 -6.21 13.00
CA HIS A 251 3.51 -6.13 11.84
C HIS A 251 4.97 -5.97 12.27
N GLU A 252 5.89 -6.33 11.39
CA GLU A 252 7.31 -6.12 11.63
C GLU A 252 7.63 -4.62 11.71
N PRO A 253 8.25 -4.13 12.81
CA PRO A 253 8.57 -2.71 12.93
C PRO A 253 9.53 -2.23 11.85
N LEU A 254 9.38 -0.97 11.44
CA LEU A 254 10.35 -0.33 10.56
C LEU A 254 11.71 -0.21 11.25
N SER A 255 12.75 -0.72 10.59
CA SER A 255 14.13 -0.48 11.02
C SER A 255 14.43 1.01 11.17
N ARG A 256 15.14 1.34 12.26
CA ARG A 256 15.37 2.72 12.74
C ARG A 256 16.58 3.36 12.09
N ASN A 257 17.47 2.56 11.53
CA ASN A 257 18.68 3.01 10.86
C ASN A 257 19.09 2.02 9.77
N ARG A 258 20.12 2.40 9.00
CA ARG A 258 20.62 1.58 7.89
C ARG A 258 21.20 0.24 8.36
N ALA A 259 21.90 0.21 9.49
CA ALA A 259 22.48 -1.01 10.02
C ALA A 259 21.39 -2.04 10.40
N GLU A 260 20.29 -1.59 11.00
CA GLU A 260 19.12 -2.44 11.26
C GLU A 260 18.40 -2.86 9.97
N PHE A 261 18.39 -2.01 8.94
CA PHE A 261 17.80 -2.35 7.64
C PHE A 261 18.59 -3.42 6.88
N GLU A 262 19.92 -3.40 6.99
CA GLU A 262 20.82 -4.37 6.32
C GLU A 262 21.09 -5.61 7.15
N SER A 263 20.54 -5.66 8.37
CA SER A 263 20.67 -6.75 9.32
C SER A 263 19.58 -7.81 9.10
N ASP A 264 19.91 -9.05 9.45
CA ASP A 264 18.98 -10.19 9.53
C ASP A 264 18.20 -10.22 10.87
N ARG A 265 18.64 -9.45 11.86
CA ARG A 265 17.97 -9.31 13.16
C ARG A 265 16.67 -8.54 13.04
N LYS A 266 15.59 -9.11 13.59
CA LYS A 266 14.30 -8.42 13.74
C LYS A 266 14.41 -7.22 14.65
N VAL A 267 13.70 -6.15 14.30
CA VAL A 267 13.60 -4.93 15.11
C VAL A 267 12.64 -5.22 16.27
N PRO A 268 13.01 -4.93 17.53
CA PRO A 268 12.11 -5.15 18.65
C PRO A 268 10.81 -4.37 18.50
N LEU A 269 9.68 -5.00 18.86
CA LEU A 269 8.39 -4.31 18.91
C LEU A 269 8.50 -3.12 19.88
N PRO A 270 8.06 -1.91 19.47
CA PRO A 270 8.02 -0.79 20.39
C PRO A 270 7.03 -1.10 21.51
N MET A 271 7.46 -0.91 22.76
CA MET A 271 6.61 -1.05 23.94
C MET A 271 5.58 0.09 23.96
N THR A 272 4.42 -0.11 23.34
CA THR A 272 3.30 0.84 23.32
C THR A 272 2.34 0.59 24.48
N SER A 273 1.42 1.52 24.76
CA SER A 273 0.33 1.31 25.73
C SER A 273 -0.50 0.07 25.42
N ALA A 274 -0.71 -0.24 24.13
CA ALA A 274 -1.38 -1.45 23.66
C ALA A 274 -0.72 -2.76 24.15
N LEU A 275 0.58 -2.76 24.46
CA LEU A 275 1.32 -3.89 25.04
C LEU A 275 1.33 -3.89 26.57
N ARG A 276 0.95 -2.77 27.22
CA ARG A 276 0.94 -2.64 28.70
C ARG A 276 -0.39 -3.06 29.31
N ASP A 277 -1.50 -2.81 28.62
CA ASP A 277 -2.85 -3.04 29.15
C ASP A 277 -3.32 -4.52 29.04
N THR A 278 -2.50 -5.42 28.48
CA THR A 278 -2.75 -6.86 28.46
C THR A 278 -2.16 -7.60 29.66
N GLY A 279 -1.40 -6.91 30.51
CA GLY A 279 -0.97 -7.43 31.81
C GLY A 279 -2.10 -7.29 32.82
N GLY A 280 -2.91 -8.35 32.98
CA GLY A 280 -3.91 -8.42 34.06
C GLY A 280 -3.28 -8.19 35.44
N PRO A 281 -4.08 -7.76 36.45
CA PRO A 281 -3.57 -7.55 37.79
C PRO A 281 -3.02 -8.88 38.33
N GLY A 282 -1.74 -8.86 38.73
CA GLY A 282 -1.15 -9.94 39.52
C GLY A 282 -1.67 -9.97 40.94
#